data_AF-A0A496VL86-F1
#
_entry.id   AF-A0A496VL86-F1
#
_cell.length_a   1.000
_cell.length_b   1.000
_cell.length_c   1.000
_cell.angle_alpha   90.00
_cell.angle_beta   90.00
_cell.angle_gamma   90.00
#
_symmetry.space_group_name_H-M   'P 1'
#
loop_
_entity.id
_entity.type
_entity.pdbx_description
1 polymer ?
#
loop_
_entity_poly.entity_id
_entity_poly.type
_entity_poly.pdbx_seq_one_letter_code
_entity_poly.pdbx_strand_id
1 'polypeptide(L)'
;MIRDAYYWDNKWRQAPVTYSGRALRGSSERIVCDVKDFVTVNNVILAEIIHDYKLKRNTHNATAHAVQKFVVRFLDYVGDEEASDCPEFWQFPFETLQSGIGDCEDGAILMASLMIQAGIPAYRVKVCAGYVQESPTAPQGGHCYCIYLADKGGGIQGWVVIDWCYYEDSDTAPEYKPLAKNGGYNGCYQELWFTFNNEYSWNQDSLEVDARRISRNRSTPLKETFPVTTSLKSVMTKIKDKIKD
;
A
#
# COMPACT_ATOMS: atom_id res chain seq x y z
N MET A 1 -18.87 22.92 1.97
CA MET A 1 -17.94 22.22 1.05
C MET A 1 -16.64 21.98 1.81
N ILE A 2 -16.31 20.72 2.09
CA ILE A 2 -15.25 20.32 3.05
C ILE A 2 -13.87 20.57 2.43
N ARG A 3 -13.06 21.43 3.07
CA ARG A 3 -11.80 21.96 2.53
C ARG A 3 -10.70 20.91 2.34
N ASP A 4 -10.68 19.84 3.13
CA ASP A 4 -9.58 18.85 3.10
C ASP A 4 -9.79 17.71 2.07
N ALA A 5 -11.04 17.29 1.80
CA ALA A 5 -11.33 16.35 0.69
C ALA A 5 -11.06 17.03 -0.66
N TYR A 6 -11.52 18.29 -0.82
CA TYR A 6 -11.24 19.09 -2.02
C TYR A 6 -9.73 19.26 -2.23
N TYR A 7 -8.95 19.52 -1.17
CA TYR A 7 -7.50 19.68 -1.29
C TYR A 7 -6.82 18.45 -1.89
N TRP A 8 -7.16 17.21 -1.50
CA TRP A 8 -6.51 16.01 -2.03
C TRP A 8 -7.15 15.42 -3.29
N ASP A 9 -8.43 15.67 -3.51
CA ASP A 9 -9.11 15.28 -4.76
C ASP A 9 -8.84 16.26 -5.90
N ASN A 10 -8.42 17.48 -5.58
CA ASN A 10 -8.00 18.51 -6.54
C ASN A 10 -6.52 18.91 -6.39
N LYS A 11 -5.73 18.24 -5.53
CA LYS A 11 -4.29 18.53 -5.39
C LYS A 11 -3.59 18.37 -6.72
N TRP A 12 -3.99 17.31 -7.45
CA TRP A 12 -3.46 16.97 -8.76
C TRP A 12 -4.59 16.58 -9.69
N ARG A 13 -4.34 16.77 -10.98
CA ARG A 13 -5.28 16.40 -12.03
C ARG A 13 -5.41 14.88 -12.06
N GLN A 14 -6.64 14.38 -12.21
CA GLN A 14 -6.83 12.97 -12.57
C GLN A 14 -6.09 12.70 -13.89
N ALA A 15 -5.21 11.72 -13.87
CA ALA A 15 -4.39 11.34 -15.01
C ALA A 15 -4.17 9.83 -14.95
N PRO A 16 -4.24 9.10 -16.08
CA PRO A 16 -3.82 7.71 -16.11
C PRO A 16 -2.36 7.62 -15.65
N VAL A 17 -2.05 6.70 -14.73
CA VAL A 17 -0.69 6.44 -14.31
C VAL A 17 -0.37 5.01 -14.68
N THR A 18 0.57 4.84 -15.60
CA THR A 18 1.12 3.54 -15.92
C THR A 18 2.47 3.35 -15.26
N TYR A 19 2.74 2.14 -14.80
CA TYR A 19 3.97 1.79 -14.10
C TYR A 19 4.55 0.48 -14.63
N SER A 20 5.89 0.40 -14.68
CA SER A 20 6.63 -0.76 -15.19
C SER A 20 7.25 -1.62 -14.09
N GLY A 21 6.72 -1.53 -12.87
CA GLY A 21 7.22 -2.23 -11.68
C GLY A 21 6.82 -3.70 -11.58
N ARG A 22 6.52 -4.37 -12.69
CA ARG A 22 6.16 -5.79 -12.70
C ARG A 22 6.84 -6.48 -13.86
N ALA A 23 7.30 -7.71 -13.66
CA ALA A 23 7.84 -8.55 -14.72
C ALA A 23 6.93 -9.77 -14.98
N LEU A 24 6.98 -10.32 -16.19
CA LEU A 24 6.35 -11.62 -16.46
C LEU A 24 7.13 -12.73 -15.74
N ARG A 25 6.42 -13.70 -15.16
CA ARG A 25 7.05 -14.83 -14.48
C ARG A 25 8.04 -15.55 -15.41
N GLY A 26 9.30 -15.67 -14.98
CA GLY A 26 10.37 -16.31 -15.74
C GLY A 26 11.00 -15.43 -16.83
N SER A 27 10.67 -14.13 -16.85
CA SER A 27 11.27 -13.13 -17.72
C SER A 27 11.73 -11.92 -16.92
N SER A 28 12.76 -11.23 -17.38
CA SER A 28 13.14 -9.90 -16.89
C SER A 28 12.41 -8.77 -17.63
N GLU A 29 11.54 -9.12 -18.59
CA GLU A 29 10.73 -8.15 -19.33
C GLU A 29 9.67 -7.54 -18.42
N ARG A 30 9.78 -6.23 -18.23
CA ARG A 30 8.83 -5.42 -17.47
C ARG A 30 7.56 -5.17 -18.26
N ILE A 31 6.42 -5.34 -17.61
CA ILE A 31 5.10 -5.03 -18.16
C ILE A 31 4.65 -3.66 -17.66
N VAL A 32 4.06 -2.89 -18.57
CA VAL A 32 3.43 -1.62 -18.26
C VAL A 32 1.98 -1.91 -17.86
N CYS A 33 1.61 -1.54 -16.64
CA CYS A 33 0.25 -1.72 -16.11
C CYS A 33 -0.32 -0.39 -15.64
N ASP A 34 -1.65 -0.24 -15.71
CA ASP A 34 -2.33 0.85 -15.00
C ASP A 34 -2.21 0.57 -13.50
N VAL A 35 -1.71 1.53 -12.72
CA VAL A 35 -1.47 1.33 -11.28
C VAL A 35 -2.75 0.95 -10.53
N LYS A 36 -3.93 1.35 -11.05
CA LYS A 36 -5.22 1.02 -10.43
C LYS A 36 -5.50 -0.49 -10.45
N ASP A 37 -4.94 -1.22 -11.41
CA ASP A 37 -5.17 -2.66 -11.57
C ASP A 37 -4.62 -3.46 -10.37
N PHE A 38 -3.62 -2.91 -9.66
CA PHE A 38 -3.08 -3.53 -8.45
C PHE A 38 -4.06 -3.50 -7.28
N VAL A 39 -4.95 -2.49 -7.20
CA VAL A 39 -5.94 -2.39 -6.11
C VAL A 39 -7.16 -3.24 -6.45
N THR A 40 -7.06 -4.54 -6.20
CA THR A 40 -8.13 -5.49 -6.50
C THR A 40 -9.23 -5.47 -5.43
N VAL A 41 -10.48 -5.32 -5.85
CA VAL A 41 -11.67 -5.38 -4.98
C VAL A 41 -12.62 -6.47 -5.47
N ASN A 42 -13.60 -6.86 -4.65
CA ASN A 42 -14.50 -8.00 -4.92
C ASN A 42 -13.76 -9.34 -5.07
N ASN A 43 -12.65 -9.50 -4.36
CA ASN A 43 -11.83 -10.70 -4.37
C ASN A 43 -12.25 -11.67 -3.24
N VAL A 44 -12.56 -12.93 -3.56
CA VAL A 44 -13.05 -13.89 -2.56
C VAL A 44 -12.04 -14.14 -1.43
N ILE A 45 -10.75 -14.16 -1.73
CA ILE A 45 -9.69 -14.34 -0.72
C ILE A 45 -9.70 -13.17 0.27
N LEU A 46 -9.76 -11.93 -0.23
CA LEU A 46 -9.86 -10.75 0.64
C LEU A 46 -11.13 -10.78 1.50
N ALA A 47 -12.26 -11.26 0.95
CA ALA A 47 -13.51 -11.39 1.69
C ALA A 47 -13.38 -12.35 2.87
N GLU A 48 -12.73 -13.51 2.67
CA GLU A 48 -12.44 -14.47 3.73
C GLU A 48 -11.52 -13.87 4.80
N ILE A 49 -10.47 -13.15 4.42
CA ILE A 49 -9.58 -12.47 5.37
C ILE A 49 -10.34 -11.43 6.19
N ILE A 50 -11.15 -10.59 5.55
CA ILE A 50 -11.96 -9.58 6.24
C ILE A 50 -12.91 -10.23 7.25
N HIS A 51 -13.52 -11.36 6.88
CA HIS A 51 -14.41 -12.12 7.75
C HIS A 51 -13.66 -12.75 8.93
N ASP A 52 -12.65 -13.57 8.66
CA ASP A 52 -11.96 -14.40 9.66
C ASP A 52 -11.22 -13.54 10.70
N TYR A 53 -10.59 -12.44 10.26
CA TYR A 53 -9.89 -11.50 11.13
C TYR A 53 -10.77 -10.35 11.61
N LYS A 54 -12.06 -10.36 11.24
CA LYS A 54 -13.05 -9.36 11.62
C LYS A 54 -12.59 -7.93 11.29
N LEU A 55 -11.97 -7.72 10.13
CA LEU A 55 -11.35 -6.44 9.79
C LEU A 55 -12.39 -5.32 9.63
N LYS A 56 -13.60 -5.66 9.16
CA LYS A 56 -14.72 -4.72 9.11
C LYS A 56 -15.22 -4.40 10.52
N ARG A 57 -15.23 -3.12 10.88
CA ARG A 57 -15.69 -2.59 12.18
C ARG A 57 -16.86 -1.63 12.01
N ASN A 58 -17.37 -1.12 13.13
CA ASN A 58 -18.54 -0.22 13.18
C ASN A 58 -18.30 1.14 12.52
N THR A 59 -17.04 1.57 12.38
CA THR A 59 -16.69 2.83 11.73
C THR A 59 -15.60 2.61 10.68
N HIS A 60 -15.49 3.53 9.72
CA HIS A 60 -14.41 3.48 8.73
C HIS A 60 -13.04 3.62 9.39
N ASN A 61 -12.88 4.50 10.39
CA ASN A 61 -11.60 4.62 11.12
C ASN A 61 -11.21 3.33 11.82
N ALA A 62 -12.14 2.69 12.53
CA ALA A 62 -11.86 1.43 13.22
C ALA A 62 -11.55 0.30 12.23
N THR A 63 -12.18 0.34 11.04
CA THR A 63 -11.89 -0.61 9.95
C THR A 63 -10.49 -0.38 9.39
N ALA A 64 -10.14 0.86 9.04
CA ALA A 64 -8.81 1.21 8.54
C ALA A 64 -7.71 0.85 9.54
N HIS A 65 -7.95 1.11 10.84
CA HIS A 65 -7.04 0.74 11.91
C HIS A 65 -6.86 -0.77 12.03
N ALA A 66 -7.97 -1.53 12.02
CA ALA A 66 -7.91 -3.00 12.08
C ALA A 66 -7.16 -3.60 10.89
N VAL A 67 -7.35 -3.04 9.68
CA VAL A 67 -6.60 -3.44 8.49
C VAL A 67 -5.10 -3.14 8.65
N GLN A 68 -4.73 -1.94 9.08
CA GLN A 68 -3.32 -1.58 9.33
C GLN A 68 -2.66 -2.57 10.30
N LYS A 69 -3.28 -2.78 11.46
CA LYS A 69 -2.74 -3.72 12.47
C LYS A 69 -2.64 -5.14 11.95
N PHE A 70 -3.58 -5.58 11.11
CA PHE A 70 -3.51 -6.89 10.48
C PHE A 70 -2.31 -7.00 9.54
N VAL A 71 -2.14 -6.04 8.62
CA VAL A 71 -1.06 -6.08 7.63
C VAL A 71 0.32 -6.01 8.31
N VAL A 72 0.50 -5.10 9.26
CA VAL A 72 1.75 -4.96 10.03
C VAL A 72 2.13 -6.24 10.76
N ARG A 73 1.15 -6.97 11.32
CA ARG A 73 1.42 -8.24 12.02
C ARG A 73 1.60 -9.43 11.08
N PHE A 74 1.04 -9.37 9.89
CA PHE A 74 1.00 -10.50 8.97
C PHE A 74 2.20 -10.52 8.01
N LEU A 75 2.60 -9.36 7.49
CA LEU A 75 3.66 -9.27 6.49
C LEU A 75 5.04 -9.16 7.14
N ASP A 76 5.99 -9.92 6.61
CA ASP A 76 7.39 -9.63 6.83
C ASP A 76 7.88 -8.72 5.71
N TYR A 77 8.60 -7.65 6.06
CA TYR A 77 9.22 -6.79 5.06
C TYR A 77 10.39 -7.51 4.41
N VAL A 78 10.29 -7.73 3.10
CA VAL A 78 11.33 -8.33 2.26
C VAL A 78 11.36 -7.54 0.96
N GLY A 79 12.50 -6.91 0.65
CA GLY A 79 12.66 -6.15 -0.58
C GLY A 79 12.55 -7.03 -1.82
N ASP A 80 12.10 -6.47 -2.93
CA ASP A 80 11.90 -7.20 -4.20
C ASP A 80 13.11 -7.98 -4.71
N GLU A 81 14.32 -7.45 -4.51
CA GLU A 81 15.57 -8.14 -4.89
C GLU A 81 15.76 -9.46 -4.13
N GLU A 82 15.22 -9.57 -2.91
CA GLU A 82 15.28 -10.77 -2.07
C GLU A 82 14.06 -11.68 -2.25
N ALA A 83 12.89 -11.12 -2.60
CA ALA A 83 11.63 -11.86 -2.73
C ALA A 83 11.36 -12.44 -4.12
N SER A 84 11.79 -11.75 -5.19
CA SER A 84 11.26 -11.95 -6.55
C SER A 84 12.32 -12.13 -7.63
N ASP A 85 13.62 -12.16 -7.28
CA ASP A 85 14.77 -12.18 -8.23
C ASP A 85 14.71 -11.04 -9.29
N CYS A 86 13.88 -10.02 -9.07
CA CYS A 86 13.63 -8.90 -9.97
C CYS A 86 13.85 -7.59 -9.20
N PRO A 87 14.41 -6.54 -9.82
CA PRO A 87 14.62 -5.26 -9.13
C PRO A 87 13.33 -4.54 -8.71
N GLU A 88 12.17 -4.97 -9.25
CA GLU A 88 10.84 -4.45 -8.89
C GLU A 88 9.74 -5.44 -9.35
N PHE A 89 8.85 -5.83 -8.43
CA PHE A 89 7.75 -6.76 -8.64
C PHE A 89 6.55 -6.43 -7.73
N TRP A 90 5.76 -5.44 -8.14
CA TRP A 90 4.51 -5.08 -7.48
C TRP A 90 3.55 -6.28 -7.46
N GLN A 91 3.27 -6.79 -6.27
CA GLN A 91 2.41 -7.93 -6.04
C GLN A 91 0.94 -7.51 -6.04
N PHE A 92 0.08 -8.37 -6.57
CA PHE A 92 -1.35 -8.27 -6.33
C PHE A 92 -1.66 -8.69 -4.88
N PRO A 93 -2.75 -8.20 -4.27
CA PRO A 93 -3.09 -8.52 -2.88
C PRO A 93 -3.13 -10.02 -2.55
N PHE A 94 -3.56 -10.87 -3.49
CA PHE A 94 -3.59 -12.31 -3.29
C PHE A 94 -2.19 -12.95 -3.33
N GLU A 95 -1.25 -12.37 -4.07
CA GLU A 95 0.15 -12.81 -4.12
C GLU A 95 0.81 -12.48 -2.77
N THR A 96 0.64 -11.25 -2.28
CA THR A 96 1.12 -10.80 -0.96
C THR A 96 0.55 -11.63 0.20
N LEU A 97 -0.73 -12.00 0.14
CA LEU A 97 -1.34 -12.89 1.14
C LEU A 97 -0.81 -14.32 1.07
N GLN A 98 -0.49 -14.81 -0.14
CA GLN A 98 0.02 -16.16 -0.32
C GLN A 98 1.49 -16.29 0.07
N SER A 99 2.30 -15.27 -0.22
CA SER A 99 3.71 -15.20 0.10
C SER A 99 3.93 -14.89 1.58
N GLY A 100 3.09 -14.02 2.16
CA GLY A 100 3.26 -13.49 3.52
C GLY A 100 4.45 -12.54 3.67
N ILE A 101 5.00 -12.08 2.54
CA ILE A 101 6.12 -11.16 2.44
C ILE A 101 5.82 -10.10 1.38
N GLY A 102 6.48 -8.96 1.48
CA GLY A 102 6.45 -7.91 0.45
C GLY A 102 7.23 -6.69 0.90
N ASP A 103 7.33 -5.70 0.03
CA ASP A 103 7.93 -4.40 0.33
C ASP A 103 6.90 -3.26 0.30
N CYS A 104 7.37 -2.02 0.23
CA CYS A 104 6.55 -0.86 0.59
C CYS A 104 5.21 -0.81 -0.16
N GLU A 105 5.21 -1.05 -1.46
CA GLU A 105 4.03 -1.09 -2.31
C GLU A 105 3.10 -2.26 -2.02
N ASP A 106 3.64 -3.45 -1.75
CA ASP A 106 2.86 -4.67 -1.64
C ASP A 106 1.90 -4.59 -0.46
N GLY A 107 2.43 -4.17 0.68
CA GLY A 107 1.61 -3.92 1.87
C GLY A 107 0.68 -2.73 1.70
N ALA A 108 1.09 -1.67 0.99
CA ALA A 108 0.21 -0.53 0.71
C ALA A 108 -0.98 -0.93 -0.19
N ILE A 109 -0.72 -1.69 -1.25
CA ILE A 109 -1.72 -2.23 -2.19
C ILE A 109 -2.66 -3.20 -1.47
N LEU A 110 -2.13 -4.08 -0.63
CA LEU A 110 -2.93 -5.00 0.20
C LEU A 110 -3.83 -4.22 1.18
N MET A 111 -3.28 -3.23 1.89
CA MET A 111 -4.06 -2.38 2.80
C MET A 111 -5.19 -1.67 2.07
N ALA A 112 -4.92 -1.02 0.94
CA ALA A 112 -5.94 -0.30 0.18
C ALA A 112 -7.06 -1.23 -0.28
N SER A 113 -6.70 -2.40 -0.82
CA SER A 113 -7.64 -3.42 -1.29
C SER A 113 -8.53 -3.95 -0.16
N LEU A 114 -7.95 -4.28 1.00
CA LEU A 114 -8.68 -4.74 2.19
C LEU A 114 -9.61 -3.66 2.73
N MET A 115 -9.15 -2.40 2.81
CA MET A 115 -9.96 -1.28 3.30
C MET A 115 -11.20 -1.05 2.43
N ILE A 116 -11.00 -0.96 1.11
CA ILE A 116 -12.07 -0.69 0.16
C ILE A 116 -13.06 -1.86 0.15
N GLN A 117 -12.57 -3.09 0.10
CA GLN A 117 -13.42 -4.27 0.12
C GLN A 117 -14.15 -4.47 1.47
N ALA A 118 -13.58 -4.02 2.59
CA ALA A 118 -14.26 -4.02 3.89
C ALA A 118 -15.40 -2.99 3.96
N GLY A 119 -15.54 -2.13 2.95
CA GLY A 119 -16.64 -1.17 2.79
C GLY A 119 -16.25 0.28 3.05
N ILE A 120 -14.96 0.60 3.16
CA ILE A 120 -14.52 2.00 3.17
C ILE A 120 -14.68 2.55 1.74
N PRO A 121 -15.36 3.69 1.55
CA PRO A 121 -15.48 4.29 0.23
C PRO A 121 -14.11 4.59 -0.41
N ALA A 122 -13.94 4.26 -1.69
CA ALA A 122 -12.67 4.39 -2.41
C ALA A 122 -12.07 5.80 -2.34
N TYR A 123 -12.90 6.85 -2.37
CA TYR A 123 -12.45 8.24 -2.25
C TYR A 123 -11.74 8.56 -0.91
N ARG A 124 -11.83 7.68 0.10
CA ARG A 124 -11.16 7.85 1.40
C ARG A 124 -9.81 7.15 1.47
N VAL A 125 -9.42 6.38 0.46
CA VAL A 125 -8.23 5.52 0.48
C VAL A 125 -7.42 5.82 -0.77
N LYS A 126 -6.13 6.09 -0.62
CA LYS A 126 -5.19 6.22 -1.73
C LYS A 126 -3.87 5.54 -1.39
N VAL A 127 -3.30 4.84 -2.35
CA VAL A 127 -1.89 4.46 -2.35
C VAL A 127 -1.10 5.65 -2.90
N CYS A 128 0.04 5.94 -2.27
CA CYS A 128 0.94 7.04 -2.53
C CYS A 128 2.31 6.48 -2.90
N ALA A 129 2.90 6.98 -3.98
CA ALA A 129 4.33 6.82 -4.26
C ALA A 129 5.01 8.19 -4.17
N GLY A 130 6.10 8.28 -3.42
CA GLY A 130 6.80 9.54 -3.19
C GLY A 130 8.09 9.38 -2.41
N TYR A 131 8.58 10.48 -1.86
CA TYR A 131 9.78 10.49 -1.03
C TYR A 131 9.46 10.44 0.46
N VAL A 132 10.32 9.76 1.22
CA VAL A 132 10.41 9.85 2.68
C VAL A 132 11.80 10.29 3.11
N GLN A 133 11.89 10.89 4.29
CA GLN A 133 13.13 11.40 4.86
C GLN A 133 13.05 11.35 6.39
N GLU A 134 14.00 10.67 7.05
CA GLU A 134 13.94 10.51 8.53
C GLU A 134 14.20 11.82 9.28
N SER A 135 14.97 12.72 8.67
CA SER A 135 15.38 14.01 9.23
C SER A 135 15.72 14.99 8.10
N PRO A 136 15.70 16.32 8.34
CA PRO A 136 15.99 17.32 7.31
C PRO A 136 17.35 17.17 6.61
N THR A 137 18.29 16.47 7.25
CA THR A 137 19.65 16.26 6.74
C THR A 137 19.89 14.88 6.13
N ALA A 138 18.97 13.93 6.31
CA ALA A 138 19.09 12.58 5.76
C ALA A 138 18.81 12.55 4.24
N PRO A 139 19.36 11.58 3.49
CA PRO A 139 18.96 11.41 2.10
C PRO A 139 17.48 11.02 1.99
N GLN A 140 16.82 11.46 0.92
CA GLN A 140 15.47 11.00 0.60
C GLN A 140 15.51 9.57 0.02
N GLY A 141 14.55 8.75 0.42
CA GLY A 141 14.28 7.42 -0.14
C GLY A 141 12.94 7.41 -0.87
N GLY A 142 12.85 6.64 -1.95
CA GLY A 142 11.56 6.32 -2.58
C GLY A 142 10.75 5.42 -1.65
N HIS A 143 9.43 5.63 -1.60
CA HIS A 143 8.54 4.88 -0.72
C HIS A 143 7.12 4.83 -1.25
N CYS A 144 6.43 3.72 -0.95
CA CYS A 144 5.02 3.52 -1.26
C CYS A 144 4.23 3.25 0.01
N TYR A 145 3.11 3.96 0.21
CA TYR A 145 2.34 3.92 1.45
C TYR A 145 0.86 4.26 1.22
N CYS A 146 -0.01 4.00 2.19
CA CYS A 146 -1.41 4.46 2.12
C CYS A 146 -1.60 5.81 2.80
N ILE A 147 -2.51 6.62 2.26
CA ILE A 147 -3.17 7.69 3.01
C ILE A 147 -4.66 7.38 3.12
N TYR A 148 -5.23 7.80 4.24
CA TYR A 148 -6.64 7.58 4.56
C TYR A 148 -7.29 8.88 5.04
N LEU A 149 -8.47 9.20 4.52
CA LEU A 149 -9.28 10.31 4.98
C LEU A 149 -9.99 9.90 6.27
N ALA A 150 -9.41 10.26 7.42
CA ALA A 150 -9.95 9.93 8.73
C ALA A 150 -11.04 10.91 9.16
N ASP A 151 -12.09 10.39 9.82
CA ASP A 151 -13.03 11.24 10.57
C ASP A 151 -12.35 11.68 11.87
N LYS A 152 -12.09 12.97 12.05
CA LYS A 152 -11.46 13.54 13.25
C LYS A 152 -12.51 14.23 14.13
N GLY A 153 -12.08 14.70 15.30
CA GLY A 153 -12.95 15.42 16.24
C GLY A 153 -13.61 16.66 15.61
N GLY A 154 -14.83 16.96 16.04
CA GLY A 154 -15.58 18.14 15.57
C GLY A 154 -16.19 18.02 14.17
N GLY A 155 -16.32 16.81 13.63
CA GLY A 155 -16.93 16.58 12.31
C GLY A 155 -16.04 16.97 11.12
N ILE A 156 -14.74 17.13 11.37
CA ILE A 156 -13.75 17.48 10.36
C ILE A 156 -13.06 16.20 9.90
N GLN A 157 -12.83 16.08 8.60
CA GLN A 157 -12.04 14.98 8.05
C GLN A 157 -10.63 15.45 7.72
N GLY A 158 -9.65 14.57 7.90
CA GLY A 158 -8.26 14.88 7.58
C GLY A 158 -7.54 13.66 7.02
N TRP A 159 -6.78 13.86 5.95
CA TRP A 159 -5.92 12.82 5.42
C TRP A 159 -4.75 12.58 6.37
N VAL A 160 -4.56 11.32 6.74
CA VAL A 160 -3.47 10.83 7.57
C VAL A 160 -2.72 9.75 6.82
N VAL A 161 -1.45 9.58 7.14
CA VAL A 161 -0.67 8.45 6.63
C VAL A 161 -1.06 7.19 7.40
N ILE A 162 -1.21 6.08 6.69
CA ILE A 162 -1.37 4.73 7.24
C ILE A 162 -0.33 3.88 6.52
N ASP A 163 0.85 3.80 7.12
CA ASP A 163 1.97 3.02 6.60
C ASP A 163 1.99 1.63 7.27
N TRP A 164 2.70 0.69 6.67
CA TRP A 164 2.88 -0.65 7.23
C TRP A 164 4.35 -0.98 7.53
N CYS A 165 5.32 -0.29 6.93
CA CYS A 165 6.73 -0.69 7.03
C CYS A 165 7.72 0.43 7.32
N TYR A 166 7.52 1.67 6.84
CA TYR A 166 8.47 2.76 7.12
C TYR A 166 8.24 3.38 8.49
N TYR A 167 7.06 3.99 8.67
CA TYR A 167 6.61 4.44 9.99
C TYR A 167 5.17 3.98 10.22
N GLU A 168 5.05 2.73 10.66
CA GLU A 168 3.78 1.98 10.67
C GLU A 168 2.75 2.50 11.68
N ASP A 169 3.16 3.04 12.82
CA ASP A 169 2.32 3.69 13.84
C ASP A 169 0.94 3.05 14.12
N SER A 170 0.82 1.72 14.01
CA SER A 170 -0.44 0.97 14.05
C SER A 170 -1.02 0.84 15.45
N ASP A 171 -0.31 1.33 16.48
CA ASP A 171 -0.87 1.54 17.81
C ASP A 171 -1.65 2.87 17.93
N THR A 172 -1.49 3.80 16.98
CA THR A 172 -2.22 5.07 16.95
C THR A 172 -3.44 4.97 16.04
N ALA A 173 -4.64 5.23 16.58
CA ALA A 173 -5.86 5.24 15.76
C ALA A 173 -5.86 6.39 14.74
N PRO A 174 -6.46 6.21 13.53
CA PRO A 174 -6.40 7.19 12.43
C PRO A 174 -6.82 8.62 12.81
N GLU A 175 -7.82 8.79 13.67
CA GLU A 175 -8.28 10.10 14.12
C GLU A 175 -7.23 10.90 14.91
N TYR A 176 -6.24 10.22 15.51
CA TYR A 176 -5.18 10.84 16.29
C TYR A 176 -3.87 11.00 15.53
N LYS A 177 -3.74 10.37 14.36
CA LYS A 177 -2.55 10.49 13.52
C LYS A 177 -2.35 11.93 13.01
N PRO A 178 -1.09 12.37 12.83
CA PRO A 178 -0.78 13.66 12.22
C PRO A 178 -1.26 13.72 10.77
N LEU A 179 -1.51 14.94 10.30
CA LEU A 179 -2.04 15.14 8.94
C LEU A 179 -0.96 14.87 7.89
N ALA A 180 -1.31 14.12 6.85
CA ALA A 180 -0.43 13.82 5.72
C ALA A 180 0.07 15.10 5.03
N LYS A 181 -0.74 16.17 5.00
CA LYS A 181 -0.34 17.46 4.40
C LYS A 181 0.80 18.17 5.16
N ASN A 182 1.04 17.77 6.42
CA ASN A 182 2.15 18.26 7.24
C ASN A 182 3.32 17.25 7.23
N GLY A 183 3.32 16.30 6.30
CA GLY A 183 4.32 15.24 6.18
C GLY A 183 4.15 14.09 7.16
N GLY A 184 2.96 13.90 7.73
CA GLY A 184 2.67 12.78 8.63
C GLY A 184 3.51 12.85 9.91
N TYR A 185 3.98 11.70 10.38
CA TYR A 185 4.81 11.64 11.58
C TYR A 185 6.14 12.34 11.38
N ASN A 186 6.50 13.23 12.32
CA ASN A 186 7.72 14.05 12.31
C ASN A 186 8.00 14.80 10.99
N GLY A 187 6.99 14.95 10.12
CA GLY A 187 7.18 15.52 8.79
C GLY A 187 8.02 14.64 7.86
N CYS A 188 8.07 13.32 8.06
CA CYS A 188 8.92 12.40 7.29
C CYS A 188 8.45 12.16 5.86
N TYR A 189 7.16 12.33 5.57
CA TYR A 189 6.58 12.06 4.25
C TYR A 189 6.62 13.32 3.39
N GLN A 190 7.39 13.27 2.30
CA GLN A 190 7.77 14.45 1.50
C GLN A 190 6.92 14.56 0.21
N GLU A 191 7.57 15.04 -0.85
CA GLU A 191 6.98 15.19 -2.17
C GLU A 191 6.45 13.85 -2.70
N LEU A 192 5.25 13.92 -3.27
CA LEU A 192 4.54 12.78 -3.83
C LEU A 192 4.66 12.81 -5.35
N TRP A 193 4.96 11.67 -5.95
CA TRP A 193 5.01 11.54 -7.40
C TRP A 193 3.62 11.31 -7.97
N PHE A 194 2.89 10.35 -7.41
CA PHE A 194 1.53 10.03 -7.81
C PHE A 194 0.75 9.34 -6.70
N THR A 195 -0.57 9.31 -6.86
CA THR A 195 -1.49 8.54 -6.00
C THR A 195 -2.51 7.80 -6.83
N PHE A 196 -3.07 6.73 -6.28
CA PHE A 196 -4.12 5.96 -6.95
C PHE A 196 -5.00 5.19 -5.96
N ASN A 197 -6.17 4.76 -6.42
CA ASN A 197 -7.01 3.75 -5.79
C ASN A 197 -7.58 2.83 -6.89
N ASN A 198 -8.61 2.05 -6.60
CA ASN A 198 -9.23 1.16 -7.60
C ASN A 198 -10.05 1.89 -8.68
N GLU A 199 -10.32 3.19 -8.53
CA GLU A 199 -11.19 3.97 -9.44
C GLU A 199 -10.40 4.98 -10.26
N TYR A 200 -9.49 5.73 -9.61
CA TYR A 200 -8.77 6.85 -10.19
C TYR A 200 -7.29 6.84 -9.82
N SER A 201 -6.51 7.52 -10.64
CA SER A 201 -5.10 7.83 -10.41
C SER A 201 -4.88 9.33 -10.63
N TRP A 202 -3.91 9.89 -9.92
CA TRP A 202 -3.57 11.30 -9.92
C TRP A 202 -2.05 11.47 -10.00
N ASN A 203 -1.58 12.37 -10.86
CA ASN A 203 -0.16 12.68 -11.04
C ASN A 203 0.03 14.19 -11.25
N GLN A 204 1.19 14.71 -10.87
CA GLN A 204 1.58 16.09 -11.09
C GLN A 204 1.92 16.37 -12.56
N ASP A 205 2.46 15.38 -13.28
CA ASP A 205 2.88 15.47 -14.69
C ASP A 205 2.03 14.59 -15.63
N SER A 206 1.98 14.95 -16.92
CA SER A 206 1.33 14.16 -17.96
C SER A 206 2.23 13.01 -18.46
N LEU A 207 2.07 11.86 -17.80
CA LEU A 207 2.33 10.46 -18.19
C LEU A 207 3.77 9.90 -18.27
N GLU A 208 3.85 8.65 -17.77
CA GLU A 208 4.95 7.68 -17.66
C GLU A 208 5.96 7.92 -16.51
N VAL A 209 5.83 7.11 -15.45
CA VAL A 209 6.78 7.08 -14.33
C VAL A 209 7.75 5.91 -14.55
N ASP A 210 9.03 6.24 -14.75
CA ASP A 210 10.10 5.24 -14.85
C ASP A 210 10.29 4.54 -13.50
N ALA A 211 10.24 3.21 -13.52
CA ALA A 211 10.47 2.31 -12.40
C ALA A 211 11.77 2.56 -11.63
N ARG A 212 12.79 3.13 -12.29
CA ARG A 212 14.06 3.52 -11.66
C ARG A 212 13.95 4.63 -10.61
N ARG A 213 12.79 5.28 -10.46
CA ARG A 213 12.60 6.34 -9.45
C ARG A 213 12.36 5.80 -8.05
N ILE A 214 11.87 4.56 -7.91
CA ILE A 214 11.51 3.96 -6.61
C ILE A 214 12.68 3.15 -6.04
N SER A 215 13.43 2.44 -6.91
CA SER A 215 14.56 1.60 -6.50
C SER A 215 15.93 2.31 -6.52
N ARG A 216 16.61 2.31 -5.38
CA ARG A 216 18.08 2.44 -5.28
C ARG A 216 18.60 1.39 -4.30
N ASN A 217 19.02 0.22 -4.77
CA ASN A 217 20.17 -0.53 -4.24
C ASN A 217 20.63 -1.67 -5.18
N ARG A 218 21.72 -2.36 -4.79
CA ARG A 218 22.71 -3.00 -5.66
C ARG A 218 22.45 -4.50 -5.92
N SER A 219 22.51 -4.84 -7.21
CA SER A 219 22.43 -6.18 -7.80
C SER A 219 23.39 -7.25 -7.24
N THR A 220 22.86 -8.46 -7.02
CA THR A 220 23.59 -9.71 -6.71
C THR A 220 22.86 -10.92 -7.36
N PRO A 221 23.53 -12.03 -7.78
CA PRO A 221 22.98 -12.95 -8.79
C PRO A 221 22.09 -14.10 -8.27
N LEU A 222 21.23 -14.55 -9.20
CA LEU A 222 20.11 -15.51 -9.17
C LEU A 222 20.33 -16.85 -8.43
N LYS A 223 19.27 -17.36 -7.76
CA LYS A 223 19.10 -18.78 -7.41
C LYS A 223 17.67 -19.30 -7.68
N GLU A 224 17.60 -20.61 -7.97
CA GLU A 224 16.49 -21.32 -8.62
C GLU A 224 15.13 -21.35 -7.89
N THR A 225 14.05 -21.42 -8.69
CA THR A 225 12.64 -21.38 -8.27
C THR A 225 12.07 -22.74 -7.87
N PHE A 226 11.27 -22.78 -6.80
CA PHE A 226 10.49 -23.96 -6.39
C PHE A 226 9.02 -23.87 -6.87
N PRO A 227 8.41 -24.96 -7.35
CA PRO A 227 6.99 -24.98 -7.68
C PRO A 227 6.15 -25.20 -6.41
N VAL A 228 5.33 -24.22 -6.03
CA VAL A 228 4.36 -24.38 -4.93
C VAL A 228 2.95 -24.46 -5.51
N THR A 229 2.34 -25.64 -5.40
CA THR A 229 0.90 -25.83 -5.57
C THR A 229 0.21 -25.42 -4.26
N THR A 230 -0.06 -24.12 -4.11
CA THR A 230 -0.73 -23.61 -2.90
C THR A 230 -2.24 -23.69 -3.05
N SER A 231 -2.92 -24.43 -2.17
CA SER A 231 -4.38 -24.37 -2.04
C SER A 231 -4.80 -23.22 -1.11
N LEU A 232 -6.03 -22.71 -1.27
CA LEU A 232 -6.59 -21.67 -0.38
C LEU A 232 -6.49 -22.05 1.11
N LYS A 233 -6.74 -23.34 1.44
CA LYS A 233 -6.56 -23.87 2.79
C LYS A 233 -5.12 -23.70 3.30
N SER A 234 -4.12 -23.92 2.45
CA SER A 234 -2.72 -23.75 2.81
C SER A 234 -2.37 -22.28 3.07
N VAL A 235 -2.89 -21.35 2.25
CA VAL A 235 -2.74 -19.91 2.49
C VAL A 235 -3.34 -19.53 3.84
N MET A 236 -4.62 -19.88 4.06
CA MET A 236 -5.32 -19.55 5.30
C MET A 236 -4.67 -20.16 6.55
N THR A 237 -4.04 -21.32 6.45
CA THR A 237 -3.29 -21.93 7.56
C THR A 237 -2.05 -21.11 7.91
N LYS A 238 -1.25 -20.71 6.92
CA LYS A 238 -0.06 -19.87 7.14
C LYS A 238 -0.40 -18.54 7.81
N ILE A 239 -1.48 -17.89 7.37
CA ILE A 239 -1.94 -16.61 7.95
C ILE A 239 -2.35 -16.82 9.42
N LYS A 240 -2.99 -17.96 9.76
CA LYS A 240 -3.37 -18.29 11.15
C LYS A 240 -2.17 -18.54 12.04
N ASP A 241 -1.11 -19.15 11.52
CA ASP A 241 0.09 -19.47 12.30
C ASP A 241 0.88 -18.19 12.61
N LYS A 242 1.08 -17.29 11.63
CA LYS A 242 1.76 -16.01 11.84
C LYS A 242 1.09 -15.08 12.86
N ILE A 243 -0.24 -15.07 12.91
CA ILE A 243 -1.01 -14.09 13.72
C ILE A 243 -1.20 -14.55 15.18
N LYS A 244 -0.81 -15.78 15.53
CA LYS A 244 -0.89 -16.28 16.92
C LYS A 244 0.28 -15.83 17.80
N ASP A 245 1.39 -15.40 17.19
CA ASP A 245 2.55 -14.83 17.85
C ASP A 245 2.42 -13.28 17.96
#